data_AF-A0A7S4PNL9-F1
#
_entry.id   AF-A0A7S4PNL9-F1
#
_cell.length_a   1.000
_cell.length_b   1.000
_cell.length_c   1.000
_cell.angle_alpha   90.00
_cell.angle_beta   90.00
_cell.angle_gamma   90.00
#
_symmetry.space_group_name_H-M   'P 1'
#
loop_
_entity.id
_entity.type
_entity.pdbx_description
1 polymer ?
#
loop_
_entity_poly.entity_id
_entity_poly.type
_entity_poly.pdbx_seq_one_letter_code
_entity_poly.pdbx_strand_id
1 'polypeptide(L)'
;AFPLLCCCPLLKCEPLLAARVAMQSIKRFLESHAGDKKIKLYLVCDHDKNLIDALQQECIISDERFIVIVSSDPQAIVSLGQHDASCKSLAVETDKLFVRGKRPSRGRAGVVFDASGPLNSPGYLGKATSSQYAGHGHGVLGDAYAVKLHASSPLYSKQKCHKVFYVVVPSRNDAHDDYMEDEAKFEKLLGKCYESFLNLFYSIAD
;
A
#
# COMPACT_ATOMS: atom_id res chain seq x y z
N ALA A 1 -4.62 4.90 -3.75
CA ALA A 1 -4.70 3.48 -4.15
C ALA A 1 -3.69 2.66 -3.36
N PHE A 2 -3.98 1.39 -3.09
CA PHE A 2 -3.10 0.48 -2.35
C PHE A 2 -3.32 -0.96 -2.83
N PRO A 3 -2.31 -1.84 -2.75
CA PRO A 3 -2.46 -3.25 -3.08
C PRO A 3 -3.16 -4.02 -1.97
N LEU A 4 -3.63 -5.23 -2.29
CA LEU A 4 -3.84 -6.24 -1.26
C LEU A 4 -2.47 -6.61 -0.64
N LEU A 5 -2.26 -6.24 0.63
CA LEU A 5 -0.99 -6.42 1.32
C LEU A 5 -0.64 -7.91 1.53
N CYS A 6 0.65 -8.24 1.47
CA CYS A 6 1.24 -9.56 1.67
C CYS A 6 0.94 -10.63 0.60
N CYS A 7 0.10 -10.34 -0.38
CA CYS A 7 -0.30 -11.33 -1.39
C CYS A 7 0.65 -11.41 -2.60
N CYS A 8 1.69 -10.59 -2.66
CA CYS A 8 2.66 -10.74 -3.73
C CYS A 8 3.42 -12.07 -3.61
N PRO A 9 3.95 -12.63 -4.73
CA PRO A 9 4.66 -13.91 -4.72
C PRO A 9 5.86 -13.98 -3.76
N LEU A 10 6.41 -12.83 -3.36
CA LEU A 10 7.54 -12.75 -2.43
C LEU A 10 7.14 -12.97 -0.96
N LEU A 11 5.91 -12.62 -0.59
CA LEU A 11 5.44 -12.64 0.80
C LEU A 11 4.52 -13.83 1.08
N LYS A 12 3.99 -14.48 0.03
CA LYS A 12 3.28 -15.78 0.09
C LYS A 12 2.08 -15.84 1.05
N CYS A 13 1.44 -14.71 1.36
CA CYS A 13 0.20 -14.75 2.14
C CYS A 13 -0.93 -15.36 1.32
N GLU A 14 -1.76 -16.18 1.97
CA GLU A 14 -2.98 -16.68 1.37
C GLU A 14 -3.92 -15.50 1.02
N PRO A 15 -4.43 -15.41 -0.23
CA PRO A 15 -5.28 -14.31 -0.66
C PRO A 15 -6.56 -14.15 0.17
N LEU A 16 -7.19 -15.25 0.57
CA LEU A 16 -8.44 -15.21 1.33
C LEU A 16 -8.23 -14.57 2.71
N LEU A 17 -7.18 -14.99 3.42
CA LEU A 17 -6.77 -14.45 4.71
C LEU A 17 -6.51 -12.93 4.61
N ALA A 18 -5.65 -12.53 3.68
CA ALA A 18 -5.26 -11.14 3.51
C ALA A 18 -6.45 -10.25 3.16
N ALA A 19 -7.32 -10.72 2.27
CA ALA A 19 -8.48 -9.96 1.83
C ALA A 19 -9.54 -9.87 2.93
N ARG A 20 -9.76 -10.91 3.75
CA ARG A 20 -10.62 -10.81 4.95
C ARG A 20 -10.12 -9.74 5.91
N VAL A 21 -8.82 -9.74 6.24
CA VAL A 21 -8.21 -8.74 7.13
C VAL A 21 -8.32 -7.33 6.53
N ALA A 22 -8.07 -7.18 5.22
CA ALA A 22 -8.22 -5.92 4.51
C ALA A 22 -9.65 -5.37 4.63
N MET A 23 -10.64 -6.17 4.26
CA MET A 23 -12.05 -5.76 4.26
C MET A 23 -12.53 -5.37 5.67
N GLN A 24 -12.19 -6.16 6.70
CA GLN A 24 -12.55 -5.82 8.08
C GLN A 24 -11.91 -4.48 8.53
N SER A 25 -10.66 -4.24 8.16
CA SER A 25 -9.94 -3.01 8.52
C SER A 25 -10.51 -1.79 7.79
N ILE A 26 -10.78 -1.93 6.49
CA ILE A 26 -11.37 -0.88 5.65
C ILE A 26 -12.77 -0.52 6.13
N LYS A 27 -13.60 -1.53 6.43
CA LYS A 27 -14.95 -1.33 6.98
C LYS A 27 -14.92 -0.49 8.26
N ARG A 28 -14.14 -0.91 9.26
CA ARG A 28 -14.01 -0.19 10.53
C ARG A 28 -13.53 1.25 10.32
N PHE A 29 -12.57 1.45 9.42
CA PHE A 29 -12.06 2.78 9.09
C PHE A 29 -13.15 3.67 8.47
N LEU A 30 -13.90 3.17 7.49
CA LEU A 30 -14.95 3.92 6.81
C LEU A 30 -16.13 4.23 7.74
N GLU A 31 -16.53 3.29 8.60
CA GLU A 31 -17.56 3.48 9.63
C GLU A 31 -17.15 4.56 10.64
N SER A 32 -15.88 4.54 11.09
CA SER A 32 -15.33 5.56 12.01
C SER A 32 -15.27 6.96 11.39
N HIS A 33 -15.39 7.06 10.06
CA HIS A 33 -15.37 8.32 9.31
C HIS A 33 -16.58 8.48 8.39
N ALA A 34 -17.76 7.94 8.76
CA ALA A 34 -18.93 7.84 7.88
C ALA A 34 -19.38 9.16 7.22
N GLY A 35 -19.11 10.31 7.85
CA GLY A 35 -19.47 11.63 7.31
C GLY A 35 -18.48 12.22 6.29
N ASP A 36 -17.26 11.68 6.17
CA ASP A 36 -16.24 12.25 5.30
C ASP A 36 -16.30 11.68 3.88
N LYS A 37 -16.88 12.48 2.98
CA LYS A 37 -17.00 12.18 1.53
C LYS A 37 -15.72 12.41 0.73
N LYS A 38 -14.68 13.01 1.32
CA LYS A 38 -13.39 13.23 0.66
C LYS A 38 -12.54 11.97 0.63
N ILE A 39 -12.82 11.02 1.54
CA ILE A 39 -12.14 9.73 1.58
C ILE A 39 -12.51 8.96 0.30
N LYS A 40 -11.48 8.53 -0.44
CA LYS A 40 -11.59 7.54 -1.51
C LYS A 40 -10.46 6.54 -1.42
N LEU A 41 -10.81 5.27 -1.34
CA LEU A 41 -9.94 4.12 -1.18
C LEU A 41 -10.06 3.23 -2.40
N TYR A 42 -8.93 2.96 -3.05
CA TYR A 42 -8.84 2.10 -4.23
C TYR A 42 -7.96 0.89 -3.87
N LEU A 43 -8.56 -0.28 -3.72
CA LEU A 43 -7.83 -1.54 -3.55
C LEU A 43 -7.51 -2.11 -4.92
N VAL A 44 -6.23 -2.32 -5.22
CA VAL A 44 -5.77 -2.94 -6.46
C VAL A 44 -5.33 -4.37 -6.18
N CYS A 45 -5.99 -5.34 -6.80
CA CYS A 45 -5.69 -6.76 -6.60
C CYS A 45 -5.60 -7.50 -7.94
N ASP A 46 -4.72 -8.49 -7.98
CA ASP A 46 -4.43 -9.36 -9.13
C ASP A 46 -5.09 -10.74 -8.98
N HIS A 47 -5.93 -10.91 -7.96
CA HIS A 47 -6.66 -12.14 -7.68
C HIS A 47 -8.03 -12.16 -8.36
N ASP A 48 -8.60 -13.36 -8.46
CA ASP A 48 -9.89 -13.61 -9.10
C ASP A 48 -10.96 -12.65 -8.56
N LYS A 49 -11.65 -11.96 -9.48
CA LYS A 49 -12.76 -11.07 -9.18
C LYS A 49 -13.83 -11.77 -8.34
N ASN A 50 -14.07 -13.06 -8.56
CA ASN A 50 -15.06 -13.83 -7.80
C ASN A 50 -14.69 -13.95 -6.30
N LEU A 51 -13.41 -14.06 -5.97
CA LEU A 51 -12.94 -14.10 -4.57
C LEU A 51 -13.18 -12.76 -3.89
N ILE A 52 -12.89 -11.67 -4.59
CA ILE A 52 -13.06 -10.31 -4.09
C ILE A 52 -14.53 -9.96 -3.93
N ASP A 53 -15.36 -10.29 -4.92
CA ASP A 53 -16.81 -10.05 -4.89
C ASP A 53 -17.45 -10.84 -3.73
N ALA A 54 -17.04 -12.11 -3.51
CA ALA A 54 -17.49 -12.92 -2.38
C ALA A 54 -17.10 -12.30 -1.03
N LEU A 55 -15.90 -11.74 -0.92
CA LEU A 55 -15.43 -11.11 0.32
C LEU A 55 -16.07 -9.75 0.59
N GLN A 56 -16.39 -8.98 -0.45
CA GLN A 56 -17.18 -7.75 -0.31
C GLN A 56 -18.59 -8.06 0.20
N GLN A 57 -19.21 -9.15 -0.30
CA GLN A 57 -20.49 -9.63 0.17
C GLN A 57 -20.43 -10.15 1.61
N GLU A 58 -19.40 -10.92 1.96
CA GLU A 58 -19.18 -11.43 3.33
C GLU A 58 -18.98 -10.28 4.34
N CYS A 59 -18.22 -9.25 3.97
CA CYS A 59 -17.90 -8.13 4.88
C CYS A 59 -18.95 -7.01 4.86
N ILE A 60 -19.90 -7.04 3.92
CA ILE A 60 -20.96 -6.03 3.74
C ILE A 60 -20.36 -4.62 3.61
N ILE A 61 -19.44 -4.42 2.66
CA ILE A 61 -18.94 -3.08 2.35
C ILE A 61 -19.70 -2.57 1.12
N SER A 62 -20.74 -1.77 1.38
CA SER A 62 -21.50 -1.04 0.35
C SER A 62 -21.21 0.46 0.43
N ASP A 63 -19.94 0.82 0.53
CA ASP A 63 -19.48 2.21 0.67
C ASP A 63 -18.90 2.70 -0.67
N GLU A 64 -19.50 3.74 -1.25
CA GLU A 64 -19.05 4.34 -2.52
C GLU A 64 -17.62 4.89 -2.48
N ARG A 65 -17.10 5.12 -1.28
CA ARG A 65 -15.72 5.58 -1.05
C ARG A 65 -14.71 4.45 -1.23
N PHE A 66 -15.15 3.20 -1.28
CA PHE A 66 -14.28 2.04 -1.46
C PHE A 66 -14.51 1.36 -2.81
N ILE A 67 -13.48 1.37 -3.63
CA ILE A 67 -13.50 0.82 -4.99
C ILE A 67 -12.44 -0.28 -5.08
N VAL A 68 -12.83 -1.44 -5.60
CA VAL A 68 -11.88 -2.52 -5.90
C VAL A 68 -11.60 -2.59 -7.39
N ILE A 69 -10.32 -2.67 -7.73
CA ILE A 69 -9.82 -2.75 -9.09
C ILE A 69 -9.09 -4.07 -9.24
N VAL A 70 -9.66 -4.94 -10.06
CA VAL A 70 -9.06 -6.24 -10.39
C VAL A 70 -8.18 -6.08 -11.62
N SER A 71 -6.87 -6.24 -11.46
CA SER A 71 -5.90 -6.21 -12.55
C SER A 71 -4.66 -7.03 -12.23
N SER A 72 -4.28 -7.90 -13.16
CA SER A 72 -3.01 -8.63 -13.14
C SER A 72 -1.82 -7.77 -13.57
N ASP A 73 -2.06 -6.57 -14.13
CA ASP A 73 -1.01 -5.64 -14.51
C ASP A 73 -0.43 -4.93 -13.27
N PRO A 74 0.85 -5.13 -12.93
CA PRO A 74 1.50 -4.42 -11.83
C PRO A 74 1.49 -2.89 -11.99
N GLN A 75 1.35 -2.36 -13.21
CA GLN A 75 1.25 -0.93 -13.50
C GLN A 75 -0.11 -0.33 -13.15
N ALA A 76 -1.15 -1.16 -12.92
CA ALA A 76 -2.50 -0.69 -12.63
C ALA A 76 -2.56 0.27 -11.43
N ILE A 77 -1.72 0.04 -10.40
CA ILE A 77 -1.68 0.93 -9.23
C ILE A 77 -1.14 2.33 -9.57
N VAL A 78 -0.22 2.44 -10.54
CA VAL A 78 0.38 3.70 -10.98
C VAL A 78 -0.50 4.41 -12.00
N SER A 79 -1.14 3.67 -12.91
CA SER A 79 -2.00 4.25 -13.94
C SER A 79 -3.27 4.87 -13.35
N LEU A 80 -3.68 4.49 -12.13
CA LEU A 80 -4.85 5.07 -11.47
C LEU A 80 -4.81 6.60 -11.37
N GLY A 81 -3.65 7.20 -11.09
CA GLY A 81 -3.53 8.66 -11.04
C GLY A 81 -3.74 9.35 -12.39
N GLN A 82 -3.64 8.62 -13.51
CA GLN A 82 -3.96 9.12 -14.85
C GLN A 82 -5.45 9.02 -15.17
N HIS A 83 -6.15 8.05 -14.60
CA HIS A 83 -7.57 7.80 -14.84
C HIS A 83 -8.49 8.48 -13.83
N ASP A 84 -8.00 8.72 -12.62
CA ASP A 84 -8.72 9.42 -11.57
C ASP A 84 -7.81 10.41 -10.85
N ALA A 85 -7.98 11.69 -11.18
CA ALA A 85 -7.21 12.79 -10.60
C ALA A 85 -7.43 12.97 -9.09
N SER A 86 -8.43 12.31 -8.49
CA SER A 86 -8.62 12.30 -7.04
C SER A 86 -7.67 11.33 -6.32
N CYS A 87 -7.02 10.41 -7.03
CA CYS A 87 -6.01 9.51 -6.46
C CYS A 87 -4.66 10.21 -6.28
N LYS A 88 -4.52 10.96 -5.18
CA LYS A 88 -3.30 11.74 -4.87
C LYS A 88 -2.19 10.96 -4.16
N SER A 89 -2.46 9.71 -3.80
CA SER A 89 -1.61 8.92 -2.91
C SER A 89 -1.60 7.45 -3.30
N LEU A 90 -0.41 6.83 -3.29
CA LEU A 90 -0.22 5.40 -3.51
C LEU A 90 0.36 4.74 -2.26
N ALA A 91 -0.07 3.54 -1.90
CA ALA A 91 0.60 2.73 -0.89
C ALA A 91 1.23 1.49 -1.51
N VAL A 92 2.33 1.03 -0.93
CA VAL A 92 3.03 -0.20 -1.33
C VAL A 92 3.54 -0.93 -0.10
N GLU A 93 3.53 -2.25 -0.19
CA GLU A 93 4.19 -3.11 0.80
C GLU A 93 5.71 -3.02 0.69
N THR A 94 6.41 -3.11 1.81
CA THR A 94 7.86 -3.06 1.86
C THR A 94 8.42 -3.82 3.07
N ASP A 95 9.74 -3.97 3.09
CA ASP A 95 10.49 -4.54 4.20
C ASP A 95 10.99 -3.43 5.14
N LYS A 96 11.64 -3.83 6.23
CA LYS A 96 12.24 -2.89 7.19
C LYS A 96 13.37 -2.04 6.60
N LEU A 97 13.88 -2.36 5.42
CA LEU A 97 15.04 -1.70 4.81
C LEU A 97 14.67 -0.57 3.85
N PHE A 98 13.37 -0.28 3.66
CA PHE A 98 12.89 0.80 2.80
C PHE A 98 13.56 2.16 3.08
N VAL A 99 13.90 2.44 4.35
CA VAL A 99 14.57 3.68 4.79
C VAL A 99 15.89 3.94 4.06
N ARG A 100 16.53 2.89 3.53
CA ARG A 100 17.75 2.99 2.71
C ARG A 100 17.52 3.65 1.34
N GLY A 101 16.27 3.92 0.97
CA GLY A 101 15.91 4.56 -0.30
C GLY A 101 16.31 3.75 -1.53
N LYS A 102 16.59 2.46 -1.35
CA LYS A 102 16.95 1.56 -2.45
C LYS A 102 15.69 1.11 -3.17
N ARG A 103 15.82 0.89 -4.47
CA ARG A 103 14.75 0.29 -5.27
C ARG A 103 14.40 -1.09 -4.71
N PRO A 104 13.12 -1.38 -4.40
CA PRO A 104 12.67 -2.72 -4.03
C PRO A 104 13.01 -3.73 -5.14
N SER A 105 13.34 -4.95 -4.75
CA SER A 105 13.83 -5.98 -5.68
C SER A 105 12.79 -6.31 -6.77
N ARG A 106 11.50 -6.49 -6.42
CA ARG A 106 10.39 -6.74 -7.37
C ARG A 106 9.03 -6.29 -6.80
N GLY A 107 7.96 -6.49 -7.57
CA GLY A 107 6.56 -6.25 -7.16
C GLY A 107 6.07 -4.82 -7.42
N ARG A 108 4.85 -4.52 -6.94
CA ARG A 108 4.20 -3.21 -7.09
C ARG A 108 5.03 -2.07 -6.46
N ALA A 109 5.79 -2.35 -5.40
CA ALA A 109 6.73 -1.41 -4.81
C ALA A 109 7.84 -0.98 -5.78
N GLY A 110 8.41 -1.93 -6.54
CA GLY A 110 9.38 -1.63 -7.59
C GLY A 110 8.78 -0.82 -8.74
N VAL A 111 7.53 -1.12 -9.12
CA VAL A 111 6.80 -0.38 -10.16
C VAL A 111 6.56 1.08 -9.76
N VAL A 112 6.10 1.32 -8.53
CA VAL A 112 5.93 2.69 -8.00
C VAL A 112 7.28 3.40 -7.91
N PHE A 113 8.34 2.71 -7.51
CA PHE A 113 9.69 3.26 -7.47
C PHE A 113 10.16 3.71 -8.86
N ASP A 114 10.02 2.86 -9.88
CA ASP A 114 10.42 3.16 -11.25
C ASP A 114 9.57 4.27 -11.87
N ALA A 115 8.26 4.26 -11.61
CA ALA A 115 7.34 5.30 -12.04
C ALA A 115 7.69 6.67 -11.44
N SER A 116 8.29 6.69 -10.25
CA SER A 116 8.77 7.94 -9.62
C SER A 116 9.88 8.62 -10.40
N GLY A 117 10.46 7.93 -11.38
CA GLY A 117 11.44 8.44 -12.33
C GLY A 117 12.87 8.50 -11.80
N PRO A 118 13.83 8.55 -12.72
CA PRO A 118 15.23 8.69 -12.37
C PRO A 118 15.52 10.12 -11.85
N LEU A 119 16.42 10.15 -10.88
CA LEU A 119 17.19 11.27 -10.37
C LEU A 119 18.53 10.62 -9.99
N ASN A 120 19.65 11.36 -9.94
CA ASN A 120 20.96 10.84 -9.50
C ASN A 120 20.78 9.74 -8.45
N SER A 121 21.34 8.53 -8.70
CA SER A 121 21.07 7.30 -7.92
C SER A 121 20.92 7.63 -6.44
N PRO A 122 19.74 7.39 -5.81
CA PRO A 122 18.81 6.28 -6.08
C PRO A 122 17.47 6.62 -6.79
N GLY A 123 17.29 7.78 -7.43
CA GLY A 123 15.99 8.17 -8.02
C GLY A 123 15.16 9.09 -7.12
N TYR A 124 14.04 9.63 -7.63
CA TYR A 124 13.26 10.63 -6.88
C TYR A 124 12.66 10.05 -5.60
N LEU A 125 11.96 8.92 -5.68
CA LEU A 125 11.36 8.31 -4.49
C LEU A 125 12.45 7.85 -3.51
N GLY A 126 13.51 7.20 -3.99
CA GLY A 126 14.63 6.79 -3.14
C GLY A 126 15.27 7.96 -2.38
N LYS A 127 15.56 9.07 -3.07
CA LYS A 127 16.12 10.27 -2.43
C LYS A 127 15.15 10.89 -1.42
N ALA A 128 13.87 10.96 -1.77
CA ALA A 128 12.84 11.50 -0.88
C ALA A 128 12.71 10.65 0.40
N THR A 129 12.73 9.31 0.26
CA THR A 129 12.67 8.36 1.38
C THR A 129 13.87 8.55 2.31
N SER A 130 15.10 8.48 1.79
CA SER A 130 16.30 8.60 2.63
C SER A 130 16.46 9.98 3.27
N SER A 131 15.96 11.04 2.63
CA SER A 131 15.99 12.38 3.21
C SER A 131 14.98 12.55 4.35
N GLN A 132 13.75 12.08 4.16
CA GLN A 132 12.67 12.21 5.16
C GLN A 132 12.87 11.29 6.36
N TYR A 133 13.51 10.13 6.16
CA TYR A 133 13.80 9.16 7.20
C TYR A 133 15.29 9.08 7.53
N ALA A 134 16.03 10.18 7.32
CA ALA A 134 17.43 10.27 7.73
C ALA A 134 17.56 9.97 9.23
N GLY A 135 18.50 9.08 9.58
CA GLY A 135 18.70 8.64 10.96
C GLY A 135 17.76 7.52 11.44
N HIS A 136 16.77 7.11 10.64
CA HIS A 136 16.03 5.89 10.94
C HIS A 136 16.90 4.67 10.61
N GLY A 137 17.10 3.78 11.58
CA GLY A 137 17.87 2.56 11.37
C GLY A 137 17.13 1.54 10.49
N HIS A 138 15.84 1.37 10.72
CA HIS A 138 14.96 0.43 10.03
C HIS A 138 13.49 0.82 10.22
N GLY A 139 12.62 0.34 9.33
CA GLY A 139 11.18 0.34 9.51
C GLY A 139 10.73 -0.66 10.57
N VAL A 140 9.56 -0.41 11.16
CA VAL A 140 8.94 -1.26 12.18
C VAL A 140 7.79 -2.05 11.56
N LEU A 141 7.73 -3.36 11.78
CA LEU A 141 6.64 -4.19 11.29
C LEU A 141 5.29 -3.72 11.82
N GLY A 142 4.30 -3.66 10.93
CA GLY A 142 2.96 -3.16 11.25
C GLY A 142 2.80 -1.66 11.10
N ASP A 143 3.88 -0.91 10.82
CA ASP A 143 3.83 0.54 10.70
C ASP A 143 3.83 0.98 9.22
N ALA A 144 3.23 2.15 8.99
CA ALA A 144 3.23 2.82 7.70
C ALA A 144 4.02 4.15 7.75
N TYR A 145 4.60 4.51 6.61
CA TYR A 145 5.51 5.64 6.46
C TYR A 145 5.17 6.43 5.20
N ALA A 146 4.82 7.70 5.34
CA ALA A 146 4.48 8.57 4.23
C ALA A 146 5.70 9.33 3.70
N VAL A 147 6.00 9.14 2.43
CA VAL A 147 7.05 9.87 1.70
C VAL A 147 6.40 10.89 0.79
N LYS A 148 6.65 12.18 1.04
CA LYS A 148 6.27 13.25 0.11
C LYS A 148 7.17 13.19 -1.13
N LEU A 149 6.55 13.12 -2.31
CA LEU A 149 7.26 13.10 -3.58
C LEU A 149 7.71 14.51 -3.97
N HIS A 150 8.88 14.59 -4.61
CA HIS A 150 9.36 15.83 -5.21
C HIS A 150 8.47 16.19 -6.41
N ALA A 151 8.16 17.49 -6.59
CA ALA A 151 7.25 17.95 -7.65
C ALA A 151 7.72 17.58 -9.08
N SER A 152 9.04 17.43 -9.26
CA SER A 152 9.66 17.01 -10.53
C SER A 152 9.59 15.50 -10.80
N SER A 153 9.13 14.68 -9.86
CA SER A 153 8.89 13.25 -10.10
C SER A 153 7.81 13.10 -11.18
N PRO A 154 7.96 12.19 -12.17
CA PRO A 154 6.88 11.85 -13.08
C PRO A 154 5.60 11.47 -12.34
N LEU A 155 5.66 10.64 -11.29
CA LEU A 155 4.50 10.31 -10.44
C LEU A 155 3.74 11.55 -9.95
N TYR A 156 4.47 12.60 -9.57
CA TYR A 156 3.87 13.86 -9.15
C TYR A 156 3.30 14.64 -10.33
N SER A 157 4.15 14.94 -11.31
CA SER A 157 3.80 15.86 -12.40
C SER A 157 2.77 15.30 -13.38
N LYS A 158 2.86 14.00 -13.70
CA LYS A 158 2.01 13.31 -14.68
C LYS A 158 0.86 12.55 -14.03
N GLN A 159 1.10 11.82 -12.95
CA GLN A 159 0.08 11.00 -12.27
C GLN A 159 -0.57 11.69 -11.06
N LYS A 160 -0.19 12.93 -10.74
CA LYS A 160 -0.74 13.71 -9.61
C LYS A 160 -0.61 13.01 -8.24
N CYS A 161 0.31 12.05 -8.14
CA CYS A 161 0.63 11.37 -6.90
C CYS A 161 1.62 12.22 -6.11
N HIS A 162 1.17 12.74 -4.97
CA HIS A 162 1.96 13.63 -4.12
C HIS A 162 2.67 12.87 -2.99
N LYS A 163 2.15 11.70 -2.61
CA LYS A 163 2.61 10.92 -1.45
C LYS A 163 2.66 9.43 -1.79
N VAL A 164 3.73 8.76 -1.38
CA VAL A 164 3.84 7.29 -1.40
C VAL A 164 3.89 6.80 0.03
N PHE A 165 3.05 5.84 0.38
CA PHE A 165 3.00 5.20 1.68
C PHE A 165 3.71 3.86 1.60
N TYR A 166 4.80 3.72 2.35
CA TYR A 166 5.45 2.45 2.58
C TYR A 166 4.79 1.76 3.77
N VAL A 167 4.28 0.55 3.59
CA VAL A 167 3.70 -0.25 4.66
C VAL A 167 4.64 -1.41 4.94
N VAL A 168 5.20 -1.48 6.15
CA VAL A 168 6.18 -2.51 6.54
C VAL A 168 5.42 -3.75 7.01
N VAL A 169 5.35 -4.77 6.15
CA VAL A 169 4.43 -5.90 6.30
C VAL A 169 5.13 -7.18 6.75
N PRO A 170 4.44 -8.09 7.45
CA PRO A 170 4.96 -9.43 7.72
C PRO A 170 5.00 -10.30 6.46
N SER A 171 5.75 -11.40 6.53
CA SER A 171 5.89 -12.39 5.44
C SER A 171 5.44 -13.79 5.89
N ARG A 172 4.79 -14.54 4.98
CA ARG A 172 4.57 -15.99 5.09
C ARG A 172 5.61 -16.81 4.31
N ASN A 173 6.56 -16.13 3.69
CA ASN A 173 7.71 -16.75 3.04
C ASN A 173 8.84 -16.95 4.05
N ASP A 174 9.18 -18.21 4.32
CA ASP A 174 10.22 -18.66 5.25
C ASP A 174 11.63 -18.17 4.88
N ALA A 175 11.86 -17.88 3.60
CA ALA A 175 13.11 -17.28 3.11
C ALA A 175 13.20 -15.76 3.33
N HIS A 176 12.18 -15.11 3.92
CA HIS A 176 12.15 -13.67 4.17
C HIS A 176 12.51 -13.37 5.63
N ASP A 177 13.31 -12.33 5.87
CA ASP A 177 13.76 -11.93 7.21
C ASP A 177 12.61 -11.60 8.19
N ASP A 178 11.44 -11.27 7.64
CA ASP A 178 10.22 -10.94 8.37
C ASP A 178 9.18 -12.09 8.37
N TYR A 179 9.64 -13.34 8.24
CA TYR A 179 8.79 -14.53 8.27
C TYR A 179 8.03 -14.67 9.59
N MET A 180 6.75 -15.05 9.50
CA MET A 180 5.88 -15.31 10.64
C MET A 180 5.01 -16.55 10.39
N GLU A 181 5.32 -17.62 11.13
CA GLU A 181 4.62 -18.91 11.07
C GLU A 181 3.26 -18.85 11.80
N ASP A 182 3.19 -18.15 12.93
CA ASP A 182 1.98 -18.02 13.74
C ASP A 182 0.90 -17.20 13.00
N GLU A 183 -0.16 -17.87 12.58
CA GLU A 183 -1.24 -17.28 11.80
C GLU A 183 -2.00 -16.19 12.55
N ALA A 184 -2.31 -16.40 13.84
CA ALA A 184 -3.03 -15.42 14.64
C ALA A 184 -2.21 -14.14 14.86
N LYS A 185 -0.90 -14.28 15.08
CA LYS A 185 0.01 -13.11 15.13
C LYS A 185 0.13 -12.43 13.78
N PHE A 186 0.16 -13.21 12.69
CA PHE A 186 0.25 -12.68 11.33
C PHE A 186 -1.00 -11.85 11.00
N GLU A 187 -2.20 -12.39 11.23
CA GLU A 187 -3.47 -11.69 11.02
C GLU A 187 -3.54 -10.40 11.84
N LYS A 188 -3.19 -10.47 13.14
CA LYS A 188 -3.18 -9.29 14.02
C LYS A 188 -2.23 -8.21 13.51
N LEU A 189 -1.03 -8.60 13.08
CA LEU A 189 -0.03 -7.67 12.58
C LEU A 189 -0.41 -7.10 11.20
N LEU A 190 -1.03 -7.89 10.33
CA LEU A 190 -1.56 -7.42 9.05
C LEU A 190 -2.71 -6.43 9.26
N GLY A 191 -3.59 -6.67 10.24
CA GLY A 191 -4.60 -5.71 10.66
C GLY A 191 -3.98 -4.39 11.14
N LYS A 192 -2.93 -4.46 11.95
CA LYS A 192 -2.15 -3.29 12.37
C LYS A 192 -1.55 -2.54 11.17
N CYS A 193 -1.07 -3.24 10.14
CA CYS A 193 -0.55 -2.61 8.91
C CYS A 193 -1.62 -1.73 8.24
N TYR A 194 -2.83 -2.27 8.06
CA TYR A 194 -3.94 -1.51 7.48
C TYR A 194 -4.35 -0.34 8.36
N GLU A 195 -4.48 -0.54 9.68
CA GLU A 195 -4.82 0.52 10.62
C GLU A 195 -3.79 1.65 10.59
N SER A 196 -2.49 1.32 10.67
CA SER A 196 -1.40 2.30 10.62
C SER A 196 -1.42 3.08 9.31
N PHE A 197 -1.57 2.38 8.18
CA PHE A 197 -1.68 3.01 6.86
C PHE A 197 -2.89 3.94 6.75
N LEU A 198 -4.08 3.46 7.09
CA LEU A 198 -5.33 4.20 6.93
C LEU A 198 -5.38 5.43 7.85
N ASN A 199 -4.93 5.29 9.10
CA ASN A 199 -4.83 6.40 10.04
C ASN A 199 -3.81 7.43 9.57
N LEU A 200 -2.64 7.00 9.10
CA LEU A 200 -1.64 7.91 8.57
C LEU A 200 -2.17 8.63 7.32
N PHE A 201 -2.78 7.89 6.39
CA PHE A 201 -3.44 8.43 5.20
C PHE A 201 -4.42 9.55 5.56
N TYR A 202 -5.32 9.29 6.52
CA TYR A 202 -6.32 10.27 6.95
C TYR A 202 -5.69 11.49 7.62
N SER A 203 -4.70 11.29 8.50
CA SER A 203 -4.06 12.38 9.25
C SER A 203 -3.30 13.39 8.37
N ILE A 204 -2.91 12.99 7.15
CA ILE A 204 -2.15 13.82 6.21
C ILE A 204 -2.89 14.03 4.88
N ALA A 205 -4.17 13.67 4.81
CA ALA A 205 -5.04 13.96 3.68
C ALA A 205 -5.46 15.43 3.75
N ASP A 206 -4.70 16.30 3.08
CA ASP A 206 -5.03 17.71 2.86
C ASP A 206 -6.23 17.88 1.91
#